data_AF-A0A7J2KKQ0-F1
#
_entry.id   AF-A0A7J2KKQ0-F1
#
_cell.length_a   1.000
_cell.length_b   1.000
_cell.length_c   1.000
_cell.angle_alpha   90.00
_cell.angle_beta   90.00
_cell.angle_gamma   90.00
#
_symmetry.space_group_name_H-M   'P 1'
#
loop_
_entity.id
_entity.type
_entity.pdbx_description
1 polymer ?
#
loop_
_entity_poly.entity_id
_entity_poly.type
_entity_poly.pdbx_seq_one_letter_code
_entity_poly.pdbx_strand_id
1 'polypeptide(L)'
;MAYRKDLNQDIDDVKISRINAAGIINITLENLWKDAFSSMAKGNLVIWNRKLDAVWGILGGDQEENDGVDKEMDKLNMKIYETGSLNHKKVGFEKLKEDEAEKMALQYLLLNKKNLFLRRLQNKQGKGTAYQSEDTDDMD
;
A
#
# COMPACT_ATOMS: atom_id res chain seq x y z
N MET A 1 39.46 10.94 -26.20
CA MET A 1 38.84 11.70 -25.09
C MET A 1 37.32 11.89 -25.22
N ALA A 2 36.71 11.76 -26.41
CA ALA A 2 35.25 11.89 -26.59
C ALA A 2 34.43 10.78 -25.89
N TYR A 3 34.88 9.52 -25.99
CA TYR A 3 34.17 8.33 -25.44
C TYR A 3 33.86 8.36 -23.94
N ARG A 4 34.65 9.07 -23.12
CA ARG A 4 34.41 9.18 -21.67
C ARG A 4 33.31 10.20 -21.33
N LYS A 5 33.06 11.17 -22.22
CA LYS A 5 32.07 12.23 -22.00
C LYS A 5 30.66 11.71 -22.29
N ASP A 6 30.51 10.93 -23.36
CA ASP A 6 29.25 10.32 -23.77
C ASP A 6 28.79 9.26 -22.75
N LEU A 7 29.72 8.43 -22.24
CA LEU A 7 29.41 7.43 -21.21
C LEU A 7 28.92 8.06 -19.89
N ASN A 8 29.50 9.19 -19.49
CA ASN A 8 29.08 9.90 -18.28
C ASN A 8 27.71 10.55 -18.46
N GLN A 9 27.41 11.06 -19.65
CA GLN A 9 26.11 11.63 -19.97
C GLN A 9 25.00 10.57 -19.97
N ASP A 10 25.24 9.39 -20.56
CA ASP A 10 24.31 8.26 -20.53
C ASP A 10 24.04 7.77 -19.09
N ILE A 11 25.08 7.74 -18.25
CA ILE A 11 24.94 7.37 -16.83
C ILE A 11 24.07 8.39 -16.08
N ASP A 12 24.26 9.68 -16.34
CA ASP A 12 23.51 10.74 -15.67
C ASP A 12 22.04 10.78 -16.15
N ASP A 13 21.78 10.54 -17.43
CA ASP A 13 20.42 10.42 -17.97
C ASP A 13 19.67 9.22 -17.36
N VAL A 14 20.34 8.08 -17.19
CA VAL A 14 19.76 6.91 -16.51
C VAL A 14 19.45 7.22 -15.04
N LYS A 15 20.33 7.96 -14.34
CA LYS A 15 20.07 8.36 -12.95
C LYS A 15 18.87 9.31 -12.85
N ILE A 16 18.79 10.32 -13.71
CA ILE A 16 17.66 11.27 -13.74
C ILE A 16 16.35 10.52 -14.02
N SER A 17 16.36 9.58 -14.98
CA SER A 17 15.20 8.73 -15.28
C SER A 17 14.74 7.89 -14.09
N ARG A 18 15.69 7.28 -13.35
CA ARG A 18 15.39 6.51 -12.12
C ARG A 18 14.82 7.39 -11.00
N ILE A 19 15.38 8.59 -10.80
CA ILE A 19 14.89 9.56 -9.81
C ILE A 19 13.45 9.97 -10.14
N ASN A 20 13.17 10.27 -11.41
CA ASN A 20 11.83 10.61 -11.87
C ASN A 20 10.84 9.45 -11.66
N ALA A 21 11.25 8.21 -11.94
CA ALA A 21 10.42 7.03 -11.70
C ALA A 21 10.10 6.84 -10.21
N ALA A 22 11.09 6.98 -9.33
CA ALA A 22 10.88 6.90 -7.87
C ALA A 22 9.94 8.01 -7.37
N GLY A 23 10.09 9.24 -7.87
CA GLY A 23 9.21 10.35 -7.56
C GLY A 23 7.75 10.08 -7.97
N ILE A 24 7.53 9.55 -9.17
CA ILE A 24 6.20 9.18 -9.68
C ILE A 24 5.56 8.07 -8.83
N ILE A 25 6.34 7.06 -8.43
CA ILE A 25 5.85 5.99 -7.56
C ILE A 25 5.38 6.56 -6.22
N ASN A 26 6.16 7.44 -5.60
CA ASN A 26 5.80 8.06 -4.33
C ASN A 26 4.53 8.91 -4.44
N ILE A 27 4.38 9.71 -5.50
CA ILE A 27 3.17 10.50 -5.75
C ILE A 27 1.96 9.58 -5.96
N THR A 28 2.14 8.49 -6.71
CA THR A 28 1.09 7.50 -6.95
C THR A 28 0.63 6.86 -5.64
N LEU A 29 1.57 6.38 -4.81
CA LEU A 29 1.28 5.80 -3.51
C LEU A 29 0.54 6.78 -2.60
N GLU A 30 0.96 8.04 -2.57
CA GLU A 30 0.30 9.09 -1.79
C GLU A 30 -1.17 9.29 -2.21
N ASN A 31 -1.44 9.33 -3.52
CA ASN A 31 -2.81 9.45 -4.03
C ASN A 31 -3.66 8.21 -3.70
N LEU A 32 -3.08 7.00 -3.82
CA LEU A 32 -3.77 5.76 -3.44
C LEU A 32 -4.10 5.72 -1.95
N TRP A 33 -3.21 6.23 -1.10
CA TRP A 33 -3.47 6.31 0.34
C TRP A 33 -4.60 7.30 0.67
N LYS A 34 -4.61 8.48 0.03
CA LYS A 34 -5.71 9.45 0.17
C LYS A 34 -7.05 8.82 -0.22
N ASP A 35 -7.10 8.10 -1.32
CA ASP A 35 -8.29 7.41 -1.78
C ASP A 35 -8.72 6.27 -0.84
N ALA A 36 -7.76 5.49 -0.35
CA ALA A 36 -8.01 4.41 0.60
C ALA A 36 -8.62 4.97 1.90
N PHE A 37 -8.06 6.06 2.43
CA PHE A 37 -8.57 6.72 3.63
C PHE A 37 -9.95 7.35 3.42
N SER A 38 -10.18 7.98 2.27
CA SER A 38 -11.51 8.50 1.91
C SER A 38 -12.55 7.39 1.88
N SER A 39 -12.20 6.22 1.33
CA SER A 39 -13.08 5.06 1.24
C SER A 39 -13.34 4.41 2.61
N MET A 40 -12.30 4.32 3.44
CA MET A 40 -12.38 3.85 4.83
C MET A 40 -13.32 4.75 5.65
N ALA A 41 -13.14 6.07 5.59
CA ALA A 41 -13.96 7.04 6.31
C ALA A 41 -15.44 6.99 5.92
N LYS A 42 -15.74 6.63 4.66
CA LYS A 42 -17.10 6.43 4.15
C LYS A 42 -17.68 5.05 4.48
N GLY A 43 -16.91 4.15 5.10
CA GLY A 43 -17.33 2.77 5.36
C GLY A 43 -17.50 1.92 4.11
N ASN A 44 -16.95 2.33 2.95
CA ASN A 44 -17.06 1.57 1.71
C ASN A 44 -15.95 0.51 1.65
N LEU A 45 -16.20 -0.65 2.27
CA LEU A 45 -15.23 -1.72 2.42
C LEU A 45 -14.76 -2.30 1.07
N VAL A 46 -15.63 -2.35 0.06
CA VAL A 46 -15.28 -2.83 -1.28
C VAL A 46 -14.25 -1.93 -1.94
N ILE A 47 -14.53 -0.62 -1.98
CA ILE A 47 -13.60 0.35 -2.60
C ILE A 47 -12.33 0.43 -1.77
N TRP A 48 -12.43 0.42 -0.43
CA TRP A 48 -11.26 0.43 0.43
C TRP A 48 -10.34 -0.77 0.16
N ASN A 49 -10.87 -1.99 0.10
CA ASN A 49 -10.07 -3.17 -0.23
C ASN A 49 -9.39 -3.06 -1.60
N ARG A 50 -10.11 -2.61 -2.63
CA ARG A 50 -9.54 -2.40 -3.97
C ARG A 50 -8.40 -1.38 -3.99
N LYS A 51 -8.50 -0.32 -3.18
CA LYS A 51 -7.42 0.67 -3.05
C LYS A 51 -6.21 0.07 -2.35
N LEU A 52 -6.42 -0.77 -1.33
CA LEU A 52 -5.32 -1.52 -0.69
C LEU A 52 -4.68 -2.53 -1.66
N ASP A 53 -5.46 -3.18 -2.52
CA ASP A 53 -4.93 -4.08 -3.57
C ASP A 53 -4.08 -3.32 -4.59
N ALA A 54 -4.48 -2.11 -4.97
CA ALA A 54 -3.69 -1.25 -5.85
C ALA A 54 -2.37 -0.82 -5.18
N VAL A 55 -2.39 -0.49 -3.89
CA VAL A 55 -1.16 -0.21 -3.12
C VAL A 55 -0.26 -1.45 -3.10
N TRP A 56 -0.83 -2.62 -2.84
CA TRP A 56 -0.08 -3.88 -2.89
C TRP A 56 0.54 -4.15 -4.25
N GLY A 57 -0.16 -3.90 -5.35
CA GLY A 57 0.38 -4.10 -6.70
C GLY A 57 1.65 -3.28 -6.97
N ILE A 58 1.77 -2.10 -6.37
CA ILE A 58 2.98 -1.26 -6.47
C ILE A 58 4.06 -1.76 -5.50
N LEU A 59 3.71 -1.98 -4.23
CA LEU A 59 4.69 -2.35 -3.21
C LEU A 59 5.24 -3.78 -3.37
N GLY A 60 4.39 -4.73 -3.74
CA GLY A 60 4.73 -6.13 -3.94
C GLY A 60 5.55 -6.34 -5.22
N GLY A 61 5.25 -5.60 -6.29
CA GLY A 61 6.01 -5.68 -7.55
C GLY A 61 7.45 -5.16 -7.44
N ASP A 62 7.73 -4.32 -6.46
CA ASP A 62 9.07 -3.74 -6.21
C ASP A 62 9.93 -4.58 -5.22
N GLN A 63 9.46 -5.76 -4.80
CA GLN A 63 10.25 -6.71 -4.01
C GLN A 63 10.86 -7.78 -4.93
N GLU A 64 12.08 -8.23 -4.64
CA GLU A 64 12.48 -9.58 -5.06
C GLU A 64 11.52 -10.58 -4.40
N GLU A 65 11.16 -11.64 -5.11
CA GLU A 65 10.16 -12.63 -4.70
C GLU A 65 10.37 -13.01 -3.22
N ASN A 66 9.49 -12.50 -2.35
CA ASN A 66 9.64 -12.63 -0.90
C ASN A 66 8.49 -13.47 -0.36
N ASP A 67 8.77 -14.76 -0.36
CA ASP A 67 7.90 -15.83 0.12
C ASP A 67 7.24 -15.53 1.48
N GLY A 68 7.87 -14.74 2.36
CA GLY A 68 7.30 -14.37 3.65
C GLY A 68 6.22 -13.29 3.56
N VAL A 69 6.51 -12.21 2.83
CA VAL A 69 5.61 -11.06 2.66
C VAL A 69 4.37 -11.47 1.87
N ASP A 70 4.56 -12.23 0.78
CA ASP A 70 3.48 -12.72 -0.05
C ASP A 70 2.54 -13.65 0.73
N LYS A 71 3.11 -14.60 1.50
CA LYS A 71 2.32 -15.49 2.37
C LYS A 71 1.54 -14.73 3.44
N GLU A 72 2.06 -13.63 3.98
CA GLU A 72 1.34 -12.83 4.97
C GLU A 72 0.18 -12.06 4.33
N MET A 73 0.39 -11.49 3.14
CA MET A 73 -0.65 -10.84 2.36
C MET A 73 -1.74 -11.82 1.95
N ASP A 74 -1.38 -13.02 1.49
CA ASP A 74 -2.31 -14.09 1.13
C ASP A 74 -3.15 -14.53 2.33
N LYS A 75 -2.53 -14.69 3.51
CA LYS A 75 -3.28 -14.99 4.75
C LYS A 75 -4.30 -13.91 5.08
N LEU A 76 -3.98 -12.63 4.87
CA LEU A 76 -4.92 -11.54 5.08
C LEU A 76 -6.06 -11.57 4.06
N ASN A 77 -5.74 -11.78 2.78
CA ASN A 77 -6.72 -11.88 1.71
C ASN A 77 -7.67 -13.06 1.91
N MET A 78 -7.15 -14.22 2.30
CA MET A 78 -7.96 -15.40 2.62
C MET A 78 -8.91 -15.14 3.79
N LYS A 79 -8.42 -14.54 4.88
CA LYS A 79 -9.29 -14.17 6.01
C LYS A 79 -10.38 -13.19 5.60
N ILE A 80 -10.08 -12.21 4.76
CA ILE A 80 -11.09 -11.27 4.24
C ILE A 80 -12.11 -12.02 3.40
N TYR A 81 -11.67 -12.90 2.51
CA TYR A 81 -12.55 -13.71 1.67
C TYR A 81 -13.48 -14.61 2.49
N GLU A 82 -12.96 -15.25 3.54
CA GLU A 82 -13.73 -16.12 4.44
C GLU A 82 -14.85 -15.39 5.19
N THR A 83 -14.74 -14.07 5.39
CA THR A 83 -15.84 -13.27 5.98
C THR A 83 -17.02 -13.06 5.02
N GLY A 84 -16.88 -13.43 3.75
CA GLY A 84 -17.90 -13.26 2.72
C GLY A 84 -17.89 -11.88 2.06
N SER A 85 -19.05 -11.48 1.54
CA SER A 85 -19.17 -10.24 0.75
C SER A 85 -18.82 -9.00 1.58
N LEU A 86 -17.97 -8.14 1.03
CA LEU A 86 -17.71 -6.78 1.56
C LEU A 86 -18.82 -5.78 1.22
N ASN A 87 -19.76 -6.18 0.36
CA ASN A 87 -20.83 -5.32 -0.13
C ASN A 87 -22.08 -5.46 0.74
N HIS A 88 -22.15 -4.67 1.80
CA HIS A 88 -23.29 -4.58 2.71
C HIS A 88 -24.21 -3.44 2.26
N LYS A 89 -25.05 -3.72 1.26
CA LYS A 89 -26.07 -2.74 0.82
C LYS A 89 -27.22 -2.73 1.81
N LYS A 90 -27.45 -1.59 2.46
CA LYS A 90 -28.73 -1.28 3.09
C LYS A 90 -29.73 -0.82 2.03
N VAL A 91 -30.96 -1.29 2.10
CA VAL A 91 -32.09 -0.78 1.32
C VAL A 91 -32.88 0.16 2.22
N GLY A 92 -32.92 1.46 1.89
CA GLY A 92 -33.69 2.46 2.63
C GLY A 92 -33.25 2.66 4.09
N PHE A 93 -34.21 2.64 5.01
CA PHE A 93 -34.02 2.88 6.45
C PHE A 93 -33.96 1.58 7.28
N GLU A 94 -33.80 0.43 6.64
CA GLU A 94 -33.74 -0.85 7.34
C GLU A 94 -32.54 -0.91 8.30
N LYS A 95 -32.80 -1.40 9.52
CA LYS A 95 -31.73 -1.68 10.47
C LYS A 95 -30.92 -2.87 9.96
N LEU A 96 -29.60 -2.75 10.10
CA LEU A 96 -28.66 -3.82 9.82
C LEU A 96 -28.95 -4.96 10.81
N LYS A 97 -28.99 -6.21 10.35
CA LYS A 97 -29.09 -7.35 11.25
C LYS A 97 -27.83 -7.44 12.12
N GLU A 98 -27.96 -7.98 13.32
CA GLU A 98 -26.85 -8.08 14.27
C GLU A 98 -25.68 -8.90 13.68
N ASP A 99 -25.98 -10.01 13.01
CA ASP A 99 -24.97 -10.87 12.36
C ASP A 99 -24.25 -10.16 11.21
N GLU A 100 -24.95 -9.33 10.43
CA GLU A 100 -24.37 -8.52 9.37
C GLU A 100 -23.49 -7.39 9.94
N ALA A 101 -23.90 -6.78 11.06
CA ALA A 101 -23.11 -5.76 11.74
C ALA A 101 -21.81 -6.34 12.32
N GLU A 102 -21.86 -7.52 12.92
CA GLU A 102 -20.69 -8.24 13.40
C GLU A 102 -19.73 -8.60 12.25
N LYS A 103 -20.27 -9.11 11.14
CA LYS A 103 -19.48 -9.39 9.92
C LYS A 103 -18.80 -8.14 9.39
N MET A 104 -19.52 -7.02 9.30
CA MET A 104 -18.96 -5.73 8.88
C MET A 104 -17.83 -5.28 9.80
N ALA A 105 -18.00 -5.41 11.12
CA ALA A 105 -16.97 -5.05 12.10
C ALA A 105 -15.70 -5.90 11.92
N LEU A 106 -15.87 -7.22 11.73
CA LEU A 106 -14.75 -8.13 11.47
C LEU A 106 -14.02 -7.79 10.16
N GLN A 107 -14.76 -7.51 9.09
CA GLN A 107 -14.19 -7.10 7.81
C GLN A 107 -13.42 -5.79 7.91
N TYR A 108 -13.97 -4.80 8.61
CA TYR A 108 -13.28 -3.55 8.87
C TYR A 108 -11.96 -3.79 9.61
N LEU A 109 -11.96 -4.64 10.64
CA LEU A 109 -10.77 -5.01 11.39
C LEU A 109 -9.71 -5.65 10.48
N LEU A 110 -10.10 -6.58 9.61
CA LEU A 110 -9.18 -7.25 8.69
C LEU A 110 -8.60 -6.30 7.65
N LEU A 111 -9.42 -5.41 7.07
CA LEU A 111 -8.94 -4.38 6.15
C LEU A 111 -8.01 -3.39 6.83
N ASN A 112 -8.25 -3.07 8.11
CA ASN A 112 -7.32 -2.23 8.86
C ASN A 112 -5.98 -2.95 9.12
N LYS A 113 -5.98 -4.26 9.40
CA LYS A 113 -4.75 -5.05 9.51
C LYS A 113 -3.97 -5.06 8.19
N LYS A 114 -4.66 -5.23 7.07
CA LYS A 114 -4.08 -5.14 5.72
C LYS A 114 -3.49 -3.76 5.43
N ASN A 115 -4.19 -2.68 5.77
CA ASN A 115 -3.68 -1.31 5.69
C ASN A 115 -2.38 -1.13 6.49
N LEU A 116 -2.37 -1.57 7.75
CA LEU A 116 -1.17 -1.47 8.60
C LEU A 116 0.01 -2.28 8.06
N PHE A 117 -0.24 -3.50 7.57
CA PHE A 117 0.76 -4.33 6.92
C PHE A 117 1.41 -3.61 5.72
N LEU A 118 0.59 -3.07 4.81
CA LEU A 118 1.08 -2.35 3.63
C LEU A 118 1.87 -1.08 4.00
N ARG A 119 1.45 -0.35 5.04
CA ARG A 119 2.22 0.80 5.54
C ARG A 119 3.59 0.42 6.07
N ARG A 120 3.67 -0.68 6.83
CA ARG A 120 4.95 -1.20 7.35
C ARG A 120 5.86 -1.65 6.21
N LEU A 121 5.29 -2.32 5.20
CA LEU A 121 6.03 -2.73 4.01
C LEU A 121 6.58 -1.52 3.25
N GLN A 122 5.75 -0.52 2.99
CA GLN A 122 6.16 0.72 2.35
C GLN A 122 7.31 1.40 3.11
N ASN A 123 7.20 1.52 4.43
CA ASN A 123 8.25 2.11 5.26
C ASN A 123 9.55 1.29 5.19
N LYS A 124 9.47 -0.04 5.21
CA LYS A 124 10.63 -0.93 5.06
C LYS A 124 11.34 -0.75 3.72
N GLN A 125 10.61 -0.37 2.67
CA GLN A 125 11.15 -0.07 1.35
C GLN A 125 11.70 1.36 1.23
N GLY A 126 11.66 2.17 2.29
CA GLY A 126 12.07 3.58 2.23
C GLY A 126 11.16 4.44 1.34
N LYS A 127 9.94 3.99 1.05
CA LYS A 127 8.97 4.72 0.22
C LYS A 127 8.03 5.51 1.12
N GLY A 128 7.74 6.76 0.76
CA GLY A 128 6.94 7.68 1.60
C GLY A 128 7.77 8.50 2.58
N THR A 129 7.14 9.01 3.64
CA THR A 129 7.71 10.06 4.50
C THR A 129 8.49 9.55 5.71
N ALA A 130 8.71 8.23 5.83
CA ALA A 130 9.54 7.68 6.88
C ALA A 130 11.02 7.92 6.53
N TYR A 131 11.48 9.16 6.69
CA TYR A 131 12.87 9.42 6.97
C TYR A 131 13.15 8.79 8.34
N GLN A 132 13.58 7.53 8.37
CA GLN A 132 14.43 7.12 9.47
C GLN A 132 15.69 7.95 9.30
N SER A 133 15.78 9.04 10.05
CA SER A 133 17.03 9.71 10.31
C SER A 133 17.90 8.71 11.08
N GLU A 134 18.54 7.79 10.36
CA GLU A 134 19.77 7.16 10.81
C GLU A 134 20.90 8.20 10.71
N ASP A 135 20.72 9.32 11.42
CA ASP A 135 21.78 10.25 11.81
C ASP A 135 21.71 10.33 13.34
N THR A 136 21.86 9.18 13.99
CA THR A 136 22.24 9.14 15.41
C THR A 136 23.74 8.90 15.47
N ASP A 137 24.43 10.00 15.76
CA ASP A 137 25.70 10.08 16.49
C ASP A 137 26.84 9.17 16.05
N ASP A 138 27.68 9.68 15.14
CA ASP A 138 29.14 9.54 15.24
C ASP A 138 29.75 10.93 14.98
N MET A 139 29.68 11.78 16.02
CA MET A 139 30.56 12.94 16.18
C MET A 139 31.67 12.53 17.15
N ASP A 140 32.77 12.02 16.60
CA ASP A 140 34.09 12.01 17.23
C ASP A 140 34.99 13.07 16.57
#